data_AF-A0A517R3C7-F1
#
_entry.id   AF-A0A517R3C7-F1
#
_cell.length_a   1.000
_cell.length_b   1.000
_cell.length_c   1.000
_cell.angle_alpha   90.00
_cell.angle_beta   90.00
_cell.angle_gamma   90.00
#
_symmetry.space_group_name_H-M   'P 1'
#
loop_
_entity.id
_entity.type
_entity.pdbx_description
1 polymer ?
#
loop_
_entity_poly.entity_id
_entity_poly.type
_entity_poly.pdbx_seq_one_letter_code
_entity_poly.pdbx_strand_id
1 'polypeptide(L)'
;MNPFHRLVDVLDHGNFVPLTLAAGVFLYVGQLSTSGSPDVRRYGGHVALCGFVAYLTYRFGFVGFSTEVELVDAVFRTVIVAAIVLGGSWILLSIALPVYRVVDRYARRIMQTTRFSRPTWISRPLADEPYESRSHEEEGLRAHRETHRRSDAEQQTLHEEKRISEQRRREDARFRTKLVYDRHAAEIKAAMPRKLFDEYFGTFLGDDLPPEEVERRATLLRELVLDFSKPDDAREGSFNLPDQLATLAERQQAILNSAFDSQTKEALLANVQFELERTLTSHGHTSSDRTGDASVNAPVNLGTTP
;
A
#
# COMPACT_ATOMS: atom_id res chain seq x y z
N MET A 1 2.49 -2.16 50.08
CA MET A 1 3.22 -1.52 48.97
C MET A 1 2.46 -1.84 47.68
N ASN A 2 1.87 -0.85 47.01
CA ASN A 2 0.97 -1.12 45.88
C ASN A 2 1.76 -1.65 44.67
N PRO A 3 1.32 -2.74 44.02
CA PRO A 3 2.00 -3.29 42.84
C PRO A 3 2.07 -2.27 41.70
N PHE A 4 1.09 -1.36 41.63
CA PHE A 4 1.07 -0.25 40.69
C PHE A 4 2.29 0.68 40.84
N HIS A 5 2.67 1.02 42.08
CA HIS A 5 3.83 1.88 42.32
C HIS A 5 5.14 1.22 41.85
N ARG A 6 5.32 -0.08 42.13
CA ARG A 6 6.51 -0.80 41.65
C ARG A 6 6.60 -0.84 40.13
N LEU A 7 5.46 -0.95 39.44
CA LEU A 7 5.44 -0.97 37.98
C LEU A 7 5.78 0.39 37.39
N VAL A 8 5.29 1.48 38.00
CA VAL A 8 5.67 2.85 37.63
C VAL A 8 7.15 3.09 37.90
N ASP A 9 7.67 2.65 39.04
CA ASP A 9 9.09 2.80 39.38
C ASP A 9 10.00 2.06 38.38
N VAL A 10 9.62 0.86 37.95
CA VAL A 10 10.35 0.08 36.93
C VAL A 10 10.27 0.76 35.55
N LEU A 11 9.16 1.41 35.21
CA LEU A 11 9.05 2.16 33.96
C LEU A 11 9.87 3.45 33.97
N ASP A 12 9.95 4.12 35.12
CA ASP A 12 10.66 5.38 35.28
C ASP A 12 12.17 5.19 35.41
N HIS A 13 12.61 4.13 36.09
CA HIS A 13 14.03 3.89 36.38
C HIS A 13 14.61 2.68 35.63
N GLY A 14 13.78 1.94 34.88
CA GLY A 14 14.22 0.77 34.15
C GLY A 14 15.11 1.11 32.96
N ASN A 15 15.99 0.15 32.62
CA ASN A 15 16.80 0.21 31.42
C ASN A 15 15.90 0.22 30.17
N PHE A 16 16.26 1.06 29.20
CA PHE A 16 15.49 1.26 27.98
C PHE A 16 15.39 -0.01 27.11
N VAL A 17 16.49 -0.76 27.00
CA VAL A 17 16.63 -1.95 26.15
C VAL A 17 15.66 -3.09 26.51
N PRO A 18 15.56 -3.55 27.77
CA PRO A 18 14.59 -4.60 28.11
C PRO A 18 13.14 -4.11 27.96
N LEU A 19 12.87 -2.83 28.17
CA LEU A 19 11.53 -2.25 28.01
C LEU A 19 11.11 -2.19 26.53
N THR A 20 11.98 -1.79 25.61
CA THR A 20 11.70 -1.83 24.18
C THR A 20 11.51 -3.25 23.67
N LEU A 21 12.33 -4.20 24.15
CA LEU A 21 12.16 -5.61 23.81
C LEU A 21 10.81 -6.14 24.30
N ALA A 22 10.44 -5.88 25.55
CA ALA A 22 9.15 -6.26 26.09
C ALA A 22 7.99 -5.66 25.28
N ALA A 23 8.07 -4.36 24.96
CA ALA A 23 7.08 -3.69 24.11
C ALA A 23 6.94 -4.36 22.73
N GLY A 24 8.06 -4.71 22.10
CA GLY A 24 8.08 -5.43 20.82
C GLY A 24 7.40 -6.80 20.91
N VAL A 25 7.68 -7.57 21.97
CA VAL A 25 7.04 -8.88 22.21
C VAL A 25 5.53 -8.73 22.42
N PHE A 26 5.10 -7.76 23.23
CA PHE A 26 3.67 -7.50 23.46
C PHE A 26 2.94 -7.08 22.18
N LEU A 27 3.54 -6.21 21.37
CA LEU A 27 2.96 -5.80 20.08
C LEU A 27 2.87 -6.98 19.12
N TYR A 28 3.92 -7.80 19.01
CA TYR A 28 3.92 -8.97 18.14
C TYR A 28 2.85 -9.99 18.53
N VAL A 29 2.77 -10.36 19.82
CA VAL A 29 1.77 -11.30 20.35
C VAL A 29 0.35 -10.72 20.19
N GLY A 30 0.17 -9.44 20.46
CA GLY A 30 -1.12 -8.77 20.29
C GLY A 30 -1.56 -8.71 18.82
N GLN A 31 -0.65 -8.44 17.89
CA GLN A 31 -0.94 -8.46 16.45
C GLN A 31 -1.32 -9.86 15.97
N LEU A 32 -0.61 -10.89 16.44
CA LEU A 32 -0.93 -12.29 16.12
C LEU A 32 -2.34 -12.66 16.61
N SER A 33 -2.68 -12.25 17.83
CA SER A 33 -3.97 -12.53 18.48
C SER A 33 -5.16 -11.82 17.82
N THR A 34 -4.92 -10.66 17.19
CA THR A 34 -5.98 -9.82 16.61
C THR A 34 -6.16 -10.01 15.10
N SER A 35 -5.33 -10.85 14.46
CA SER A 35 -5.38 -11.10 13.01
C SER A 35 -6.73 -11.60 12.50
N GLY A 36 -7.53 -12.26 13.36
CA GLY A 36 -8.83 -12.83 12.99
C GLY A 36 -10.06 -11.92 13.17
N SER A 37 -9.93 -10.71 13.74
CA SER A 37 -11.10 -9.85 13.99
C SER A 37 -10.79 -8.35 13.89
N PRO A 38 -11.30 -7.64 12.84
CA PRO A 38 -11.00 -6.22 12.63
C PRO A 38 -11.59 -5.31 13.72
N ASP A 39 -12.68 -5.73 14.38
CA ASP A 39 -13.32 -4.94 15.44
C ASP A 39 -12.43 -4.84 16.68
N VAL A 40 -11.79 -5.95 17.07
CA VAL A 40 -10.85 -6.01 18.21
C VAL A 40 -9.68 -5.05 18.01
N ARG A 41 -9.19 -4.95 16.78
CA ARG A 41 -8.12 -4.04 16.42
C ARG A 41 -8.54 -2.58 16.58
N ARG A 42 -9.76 -2.21 16.16
CA ARG A 42 -10.31 -0.85 16.34
C ARG A 42 -10.45 -0.50 17.83
N TYR A 43 -11.09 -1.35 18.61
CA TYR A 43 -11.28 -1.11 20.04
C TYR A 43 -9.96 -1.03 20.81
N GLY A 44 -9.00 -1.91 20.52
CA GLY A 44 -7.67 -1.86 21.15
C GLY A 44 -6.92 -0.57 20.81
N GLY A 45 -7.08 -0.03 19.60
CA GLY A 45 -6.53 1.27 19.22
C GLY A 45 -7.07 2.41 20.08
N HIS A 46 -8.37 2.43 20.37
CA HIS A 46 -8.97 3.44 21.25
C HIS A 46 -8.46 3.34 22.69
N VAL A 47 -8.35 2.12 23.24
CA VAL A 47 -7.83 1.92 24.60
C VAL A 47 -6.38 2.39 24.72
N ALA A 48 -5.55 2.06 23.73
CA ALA A 48 -4.16 2.53 23.69
C ALA A 48 -4.03 4.04 23.57
N LEU A 49 -4.87 4.67 22.74
CA LEU A 49 -4.90 6.13 22.62
C LEU A 49 -5.28 6.78 23.96
N CYS A 50 -6.31 6.28 24.64
CA CYS A 50 -6.68 6.76 25.97
C CYS A 50 -5.56 6.57 26.99
N GLY A 51 -4.88 5.42 26.98
CA GLY A 51 -3.74 5.13 27.86
C GLY A 51 -2.55 6.07 27.61
N PHE A 52 -2.24 6.34 26.33
CA PHE A 52 -1.20 7.28 25.93
C PHE A 52 -1.51 8.70 26.40
N VAL A 53 -2.73 9.19 26.15
CA VAL A 53 -3.16 10.54 26.57
C VAL A 53 -3.12 10.67 28.09
N ALA A 54 -3.61 9.66 28.82
CA ALA A 54 -3.58 9.67 30.29
C ALA A 54 -2.14 9.69 30.85
N TYR A 55 -1.24 8.87 30.31
CA TYR A 55 0.16 8.83 30.74
C TYR A 55 0.91 10.12 30.39
N LEU A 56 0.68 10.68 29.21
CA LEU A 56 1.27 11.94 28.79
C LEU A 56 0.79 13.09 29.69
N THR A 57 -0.51 13.14 29.99
CA THR A 57 -1.08 14.13 30.91
C THR A 57 -0.49 14.01 32.31
N TYR A 58 -0.32 12.79 32.81
CA TYR A 58 0.33 12.52 34.09
C TYR A 58 1.79 13.01 34.09
N ARG A 59 2.56 12.72 33.03
CA ARG A 59 3.98 13.12 32.95
C ARG A 59 4.14 14.64 32.90
N PHE A 60 3.38 15.31 32.04
CA PHE A 60 3.40 16.77 31.91
C PHE A 60 2.89 17.48 33.16
N GLY A 61 1.89 16.91 33.85
CA GLY A 61 1.28 17.54 35.02
C GLY A 61 2.10 17.43 36.31
N PHE A 62 2.89 16.37 36.48
CA PHE A 62 3.52 16.06 37.77
C PHE A 62 5.05 16.13 37.80
N VAL A 63 5.73 15.86 36.68
CA VAL A 63 7.20 15.65 36.71
C VAL A 63 7.98 16.92 36.39
N GLY A 64 7.43 17.79 35.54
CA GLY A 64 8.17 18.96 35.02
C GLY A 64 9.38 18.55 34.17
N PHE A 65 9.79 19.40 33.23
CA PHE A 65 10.97 19.15 32.40
C PHE A 65 11.97 20.26 32.64
N SER A 66 13.18 19.92 33.10
CA SER A 66 14.22 20.90 33.41
C SER A 66 15.25 21.03 32.28
N THR A 67 15.42 19.98 31.47
CA THR A 67 16.37 19.93 30.36
C THR A 67 15.77 19.34 29.08
N GLU A 68 16.34 19.68 27.92
CA GLU A 68 15.92 19.13 26.62
C GLU A 68 16.12 17.61 26.53
N VAL A 69 17.16 17.09 27.19
CA VAL A 69 17.45 15.65 27.24
C VAL A 69 16.37 14.88 28.00
N GLU A 70 15.86 15.45 29.10
CA GLU A 70 14.73 14.88 29.84
C GLU A 70 13.44 14.84 29.01
N LEU A 71 13.22 15.85 28.16
CA LEU A 71 12.07 15.87 27.27
C LEU A 71 12.13 14.72 26.26
N VAL A 72 13.27 14.52 25.62
CA VAL A 72 13.45 13.45 24.62
C VAL A 72 13.31 12.07 25.27
N ASP A 73 13.94 11.84 26.43
CA ASP A 73 13.81 10.58 27.16
C ASP A 73 12.35 10.32 27.59
N ALA A 74 11.66 11.34 28.07
CA ALA A 74 10.26 11.23 28.44
C ALA A 74 9.37 10.88 27.24
N VAL A 75 9.58 11.50 26.07
CA VAL A 75 8.85 11.15 24.85
C VAL A 75 9.08 9.68 24.49
N PHE A 76 10.32 9.22 24.46
CA PHE A 76 10.59 7.81 24.15
C PHE A 76 9.97 6.84 25.16
N ARG A 77 10.01 7.15 26.46
CA ARG A 77 9.35 6.34 27.49
C ARG A 77 7.84 6.32 27.32
N THR A 78 7.20 7.45 26.99
CA THR A 78 5.75 7.50 26.74
C THR A 78 5.34 6.61 25.56
N VAL A 79 6.15 6.57 24.50
CA VAL A 79 5.92 5.71 23.33
C VAL A 79 6.03 4.24 23.71
N ILE A 80 7.03 3.85 24.51
CA ILE A 80 7.20 2.47 24.99
C ILE A 80 6.03 2.05 25.87
N VAL A 81 5.63 2.89 26.83
CA VAL A 81 4.49 2.61 27.71
C VAL A 81 3.22 2.44 26.88
N ALA A 82 2.99 3.29 25.87
CA ALA A 82 1.86 3.15 24.98
C ALA A 82 1.89 1.85 24.17
N ALA A 83 3.06 1.44 23.68
CA ALA A 83 3.22 0.16 22.99
C ALA A 83 2.90 -1.04 23.89
N ILE A 84 3.35 -1.02 25.16
CA ILE A 84 3.05 -2.08 26.14
C ILE A 84 1.55 -2.10 26.46
N VAL A 85 0.93 -0.93 26.71
CA VAL A 85 -0.50 -0.81 27.00
C VAL A 85 -1.34 -1.27 25.81
N LEU A 86 -0.94 -0.93 24.58
CA LEU A 86 -1.59 -1.38 23.35
C LEU A 86 -1.53 -2.90 23.20
N GLY A 87 -0.34 -3.49 23.29
CA GLY A 87 -0.17 -4.94 23.19
C GLY A 87 -0.90 -5.69 24.31
N GLY A 88 -0.83 -5.18 25.55
CA GLY A 88 -1.56 -5.71 26.69
C GLY A 88 -3.07 -5.63 26.50
N SER A 89 -3.60 -4.51 25.99
CA SER A 89 -5.03 -4.32 25.71
C SER A 89 -5.55 -5.34 24.69
N TRP A 90 -4.80 -5.59 23.61
CA TRP A 90 -5.19 -6.60 22.62
C TRP A 90 -5.25 -8.02 23.20
N ILE A 91 -4.29 -8.40 24.05
CA ILE A 91 -4.29 -9.69 24.73
C ILE A 91 -5.50 -9.79 25.66
N LEU A 92 -5.73 -8.74 26.48
CA LEU A 92 -6.84 -8.71 27.43
C LEU A 92 -8.20 -8.74 26.73
N LEU A 93 -8.37 -8.02 25.61
CA LEU A 93 -9.60 -8.03 24.82
C LEU A 93 -9.85 -9.42 24.20
N SER A 94 -8.80 -10.07 23.71
CA SER A 94 -8.87 -11.43 23.14
C SER A 94 -9.34 -12.46 24.17
N ILE A 95 -8.93 -12.29 25.44
CA ILE A 95 -9.40 -13.12 26.56
C ILE A 95 -10.79 -12.70 27.04
N ALA A 96 -11.09 -11.40 27.05
CA ALA A 96 -12.37 -10.88 27.54
C ALA A 96 -13.55 -11.22 26.63
N LEU A 97 -13.36 -11.28 25.31
CA LEU A 97 -14.41 -11.60 24.34
C LEU A 97 -15.10 -12.95 24.57
N PRO A 98 -14.39 -14.09 24.74
CA PRO A 98 -15.06 -15.36 25.03
C PRO A 98 -15.77 -15.32 26.38
N VAL A 99 -15.18 -14.67 27.40
CA VAL A 99 -15.83 -14.50 28.71
C VAL A 99 -17.12 -13.69 28.58
N TYR A 100 -17.08 -12.57 27.87
CA TYR A 100 -18.24 -11.74 27.61
C TYR A 100 -19.34 -12.53 26.86
N ARG A 101 -18.98 -13.36 25.88
CA ARG A 101 -19.94 -14.22 25.17
C ARG A 101 -20.57 -15.30 26.06
N VAL A 102 -19.88 -15.77 27.09
CA VAL A 102 -20.44 -16.71 28.08
C VAL A 102 -21.38 -15.95 29.03
N VAL A 103 -20.94 -14.80 29.54
CA VAL A 103 -21.74 -13.95 30.42
C VAL A 103 -23.00 -13.45 29.73
N ASP A 104 -22.92 -13.00 28.48
CA ASP A 104 -24.06 -12.56 27.68
C ASP A 104 -25.05 -13.71 27.43
N ARG A 105 -24.55 -14.93 27.12
CA ARG A 105 -25.40 -16.12 27.02
C ARG A 105 -26.13 -16.41 28.34
N TYR A 106 -25.46 -16.26 29.47
CA TYR A 106 -26.05 -16.46 30.78
C TYR A 106 -27.07 -15.37 31.14
N ALA A 107 -26.74 -14.11 30.87
CA ALA A 107 -27.60 -12.95 31.09
C ALA A 107 -28.88 -13.02 30.24
N ARG A 108 -28.77 -13.38 28.96
CA ARG A 108 -29.94 -13.60 28.08
C ARG A 108 -30.82 -14.74 28.59
N ARG A 109 -30.23 -15.83 29.11
CA ARG A 109 -30.98 -16.94 29.70
C ARG A 109 -31.77 -16.50 30.94
N ILE A 110 -31.18 -15.67 31.80
CA ILE A 110 -31.85 -15.09 32.97
C ILE A 110 -32.92 -14.05 32.57
N MET A 111 -32.64 -13.22 31.56
CA MET A 111 -33.62 -12.25 31.06
C MET A 111 -34.81 -12.94 30.38
N GLN A 112 -34.61 -14.09 29.74
CA GLN A 112 -35.69 -14.89 29.18
C GLN A 112 -36.57 -15.51 30.28
N THR A 113 -35.98 -16.01 31.37
CA THR A 113 -36.79 -16.51 32.51
C THR A 113 -37.51 -15.40 33.26
N THR A 114 -36.93 -14.20 33.36
CA THR A 114 -37.59 -13.07 34.04
C THR A 114 -38.61 -12.33 33.17
N ARG A 115 -38.48 -12.34 31.84
CA ARG A 115 -39.52 -11.81 30.91
C ARG A 115 -40.78 -12.66 30.85
N PHE A 116 -40.75 -13.91 31.31
CA PHE A 116 -41.95 -14.76 31.41
C PHE A 116 -42.91 -14.33 32.54
N SER A 117 -42.50 -13.39 33.40
CA SER A 117 -43.31 -12.85 34.49
C SER A 117 -43.68 -11.38 34.32
N ARG A 118 -43.78 -10.87 33.07
CA ARG A 118 -44.59 -9.67 32.85
C ARG A 118 -46.05 -10.08 32.88
N PRO A 119 -46.82 -9.65 33.89
CA PRO A 119 -48.18 -10.11 34.05
C PRO A 119 -49.00 -9.50 32.91
N THR A 120 -49.67 -10.34 32.14
CA THR A 120 -50.39 -10.07 30.89
C THR A 120 -51.62 -9.15 31.03
N TRP A 121 -51.78 -8.44 32.14
CA TRP A 121 -53.00 -7.71 32.50
C TRP A 121 -52.96 -6.19 32.28
N ILE A 122 -51.83 -5.60 31.87
CA ILE A 122 -51.69 -4.13 31.66
C ILE A 122 -51.92 -3.70 30.20
N SER A 123 -52.11 -4.63 29.27
CA SER A 123 -52.50 -4.30 27.89
C SER A 123 -53.98 -4.65 27.68
N ARG A 124 -54.89 -3.89 28.30
CA ARG A 124 -56.27 -3.81 27.78
C ARG A 124 -56.20 -3.03 26.46
N PRO A 125 -56.49 -3.65 25.30
CA PRO A 125 -56.67 -2.89 24.08
C PRO A 125 -57.98 -2.11 24.23
N LEU A 126 -57.88 -0.82 24.49
CA LEU A 126 -58.97 0.09 24.18
C LEU A 126 -58.95 0.34 22.67
N ALA A 127 -60.12 0.19 22.07
CA ALA A 127 -60.48 0.37 20.66
C ALA A 127 -60.21 -0.83 19.75
N ASP A 128 -61.31 -1.40 19.27
CA ASP A 128 -61.43 -2.17 18.03
C ASP A 128 -60.92 -1.32 16.85
N GLU A 129 -59.60 -1.16 16.71
CA GLU A 129 -59.04 -0.96 15.38
C GLU A 129 -59.19 -2.29 14.62
N PRO A 130 -59.73 -2.28 13.40
CA PRO A 130 -59.96 -3.49 12.63
C PRO A 130 -58.62 -4.22 12.44
N TYR A 131 -58.53 -5.41 13.02
CA TYR A 131 -57.36 -6.30 13.00
C TYR A 131 -56.80 -6.51 11.57
N GLU A 132 -57.64 -6.40 10.55
CA GLU A 132 -57.27 -6.48 9.14
C GLU A 132 -56.30 -5.37 8.70
N SER A 133 -56.45 -4.13 9.20
CA SER A 133 -55.59 -3.00 8.77
C SER A 133 -54.13 -3.16 9.19
N ARG A 134 -53.86 -3.73 10.38
CA ARG A 134 -52.47 -3.95 10.83
C ARG A 134 -51.78 -5.08 10.08
N SER A 135 -52.53 -6.10 9.66
CA SER A 135 -51.97 -7.21 8.88
C SER A 135 -51.46 -6.75 7.51
N HIS A 136 -52.21 -5.88 6.82
CA HIS A 136 -51.79 -5.33 5.54
C HIS A 136 -50.61 -4.35 5.65
N GLU A 137 -50.55 -3.55 6.72
CA GLU A 137 -49.39 -2.66 6.95
C GLU A 137 -48.12 -3.48 7.25
N GLU A 138 -48.22 -4.54 8.06
CA GLU A 138 -47.10 -5.43 8.31
C GLU A 138 -46.64 -6.18 7.05
N GLU A 139 -47.57 -6.65 6.21
CA GLU A 139 -47.25 -7.27 4.93
C GLU A 139 -46.53 -6.30 3.99
N GLY A 140 -47.00 -5.05 3.90
CA GLY A 140 -46.34 -4.00 3.13
C GLY A 140 -44.91 -3.70 3.63
N LEU A 141 -44.73 -3.61 4.95
CA LEU A 141 -43.41 -3.41 5.56
C LEU A 141 -42.47 -4.60 5.33
N ARG A 142 -42.98 -5.84 5.38
CA ARG A 142 -42.20 -7.05 5.09
C ARG A 142 -41.76 -7.09 3.63
N ALA A 143 -42.69 -6.83 2.70
CA ALA A 143 -42.38 -6.75 1.28
C ALA A 143 -41.34 -5.67 0.98
N HIS A 144 -41.48 -4.49 1.59
CA HIS A 144 -40.51 -3.39 1.42
C HIS A 144 -39.11 -3.72 1.95
N ARG A 145 -39.02 -4.36 3.13
CA ARG A 145 -37.75 -4.83 3.69
C ARG A 145 -37.10 -5.90 2.81
N GLU A 146 -37.90 -6.79 2.23
CA GLU A 146 -37.39 -7.81 1.32
C GLU A 146 -36.86 -7.20 0.03
N THR A 147 -37.55 -6.20 -0.55
CA THR A 147 -37.05 -5.49 -1.74
C THR A 147 -35.73 -4.78 -1.48
N HIS A 148 -35.59 -4.09 -0.34
CA HIS A 148 -34.32 -3.45 0.04
C HIS A 148 -33.21 -4.49 0.22
N ARG A 149 -33.51 -5.59 0.92
CA ARG A 149 -32.53 -6.66 1.13
C ARG A 149 -32.06 -7.31 -0.17
N ARG A 150 -32.96 -7.48 -1.15
CA ARG A 150 -32.61 -7.99 -2.48
C ARG A 150 -31.75 -6.99 -3.24
N SER A 151 -32.12 -5.72 -3.26
CA SER A 151 -31.32 -4.65 -3.88
C SER A 151 -29.92 -4.54 -3.27
N ASP A 152 -29.81 -4.60 -1.94
CA ASP A 152 -28.51 -4.55 -1.26
C ASP A 152 -27.65 -5.78 -1.58
N ALA A 153 -28.26 -6.97 -1.63
CA ALA A 153 -27.56 -8.19 -2.02
C ALA A 153 -27.09 -8.13 -3.47
N GLU A 154 -27.94 -7.67 -4.40
CA GLU A 154 -27.58 -7.48 -5.81
C GLU A 154 -26.40 -6.49 -5.96
N GLN A 155 -26.45 -5.34 -5.28
CA GLN A 155 -25.33 -4.39 -5.28
C GLN A 155 -24.04 -5.01 -4.75
N GLN A 156 -24.10 -5.80 -3.67
CA GLN A 156 -22.94 -6.50 -3.14
C GLN A 156 -22.36 -7.50 -4.14
N THR A 157 -23.21 -8.26 -4.83
CA THR A 157 -22.75 -9.21 -5.87
C THR A 157 -22.08 -8.49 -7.04
N LEU A 158 -22.65 -7.38 -7.51
CA LEU A 158 -22.07 -6.58 -8.60
C LEU A 158 -20.72 -5.97 -8.20
N HIS A 159 -20.60 -5.49 -6.96
CA HIS A 159 -19.33 -4.95 -6.46
C HIS A 159 -18.25 -6.05 -6.37
N GLU A 160 -18.60 -7.25 -5.91
CA GLU A 160 -17.65 -8.35 -5.81
C GLU A 160 -17.24 -8.88 -7.19
N GLU A 161 -18.19 -9.04 -8.11
CA GLU A 161 -17.90 -9.41 -9.51
C GLU A 161 -16.97 -8.41 -10.17
N LYS A 162 -17.21 -7.11 -9.95
CA LYS A 162 -16.32 -6.05 -10.45
C LYS A 162 -14.91 -6.21 -9.89
N ARG A 163 -14.76 -6.38 -8.57
CA ARG A 163 -13.44 -6.60 -7.93
C ARG A 163 -12.70 -7.81 -8.48
N ILE A 164 -13.39 -8.94 -8.65
CA ILE A 164 -12.82 -10.17 -9.22
C ILE A 164 -12.38 -9.93 -10.66
N SER A 165 -13.19 -9.26 -11.48
CA SER A 165 -12.84 -8.97 -12.87
C SER A 165 -11.63 -8.04 -13.00
N GLU A 166 -11.54 -7.00 -12.15
CA GLU A 166 -10.39 -6.08 -12.08
C GLU A 166 -9.11 -6.80 -11.65
N GLN A 167 -9.21 -7.71 -10.67
CA GLN A 167 -8.07 -8.52 -10.26
C GLN A 167 -7.58 -9.43 -11.39
N ARG A 168 -8.49 -10.12 -12.08
CA ARG A 168 -8.15 -10.99 -13.23
C ARG A 168 -7.44 -10.21 -14.34
N ARG A 169 -7.88 -8.97 -14.64
CA ARG A 169 -7.23 -8.09 -15.63
C ARG A 169 -5.78 -7.79 -15.24
N ARG A 170 -5.51 -7.46 -13.98
CA ARG A 170 -4.14 -7.21 -13.47
C ARG A 170 -3.26 -8.45 -13.57
N GLU A 171 -3.79 -9.60 -13.17
CA GLU A 171 -3.06 -10.87 -13.21
C GLU A 171 -2.73 -11.30 -14.64
N ASP A 172 -3.66 -11.16 -15.59
CA ASP A 172 -3.43 -11.48 -17.00
C ASP A 172 -2.37 -10.56 -17.62
N ALA A 173 -2.42 -9.25 -17.35
CA ALA A 173 -1.40 -8.31 -17.81
C ALA A 173 0.00 -8.69 -17.29
N ARG A 174 0.12 -8.98 -15.99
CA ARG A 174 1.37 -9.44 -15.36
C ARG A 174 1.87 -10.74 -15.98
N PHE A 175 0.99 -11.71 -16.14
CA PHE A 175 1.32 -13.01 -16.72
C PHE A 175 1.88 -12.86 -18.14
N ARG A 176 1.22 -12.09 -19.00
CA ARG A 176 1.66 -11.85 -20.38
C ARG A 176 3.03 -11.18 -20.44
N THR A 177 3.29 -10.19 -19.60
CA THR A 177 4.59 -9.52 -19.56
C THR A 177 5.69 -10.46 -19.08
N LYS A 178 5.43 -11.25 -18.04
CA LYS A 178 6.38 -12.27 -17.54
C LYS A 178 6.68 -13.33 -18.61
N LEU A 179 5.67 -13.78 -19.35
CA LEU A 179 5.82 -14.74 -20.43
C LEU A 179 6.73 -14.22 -21.56
N VAL A 180 6.61 -12.94 -21.92
CA VAL A 180 7.50 -12.32 -22.92
C VAL A 180 8.94 -12.25 -22.40
N TYR A 181 9.14 -11.88 -21.14
CA TYR A 181 10.48 -11.91 -20.54
C TYR A 181 11.06 -13.33 -20.57
N ASP A 182 10.32 -14.34 -20.11
CA ASP A 182 10.79 -15.72 -20.04
C ASP A 182 11.22 -16.23 -21.42
N ARG A 183 10.50 -15.85 -22.47
CA ARG A 183 10.82 -16.19 -23.87
C ARG A 183 12.14 -15.58 -24.34
N HIS A 184 12.45 -14.34 -23.96
CA HIS A 184 13.65 -13.60 -24.38
C HIS A 184 14.75 -13.56 -23.32
N ALA A 185 14.58 -14.28 -22.21
CA ALA A 185 15.45 -14.18 -21.03
C ALA A 185 16.91 -14.49 -21.33
N ALA A 186 17.18 -15.41 -22.27
CA ALA A 186 18.54 -15.77 -22.67
C ALA A 186 19.27 -14.63 -23.41
N GLU A 187 18.55 -13.91 -24.28
CA GLU A 187 19.07 -12.83 -25.12
C GLU A 187 19.32 -11.56 -24.28
N ILE A 188 18.38 -11.24 -23.38
CA ILE A 188 18.43 -10.00 -22.58
C ILE A 188 19.18 -10.16 -21.25
N LYS A 189 19.67 -11.36 -20.92
CA LYS A 189 20.26 -11.67 -19.60
C LYS A 189 21.37 -10.70 -19.20
N ALA A 190 22.18 -10.26 -20.15
CA ALA A 190 23.30 -9.34 -19.92
C ALA A 190 22.81 -7.93 -19.54
N ALA A 191 21.75 -7.44 -20.19
CA ALA A 191 21.20 -6.11 -19.95
C ALA A 191 20.23 -6.09 -18.75
N MET A 192 19.43 -7.14 -18.59
CA MET A 192 18.38 -7.23 -17.57
C MET A 192 18.36 -8.62 -16.90
N PRO A 193 19.22 -8.83 -15.89
CA PRO A 193 19.23 -10.06 -15.11
C PRO A 193 17.89 -10.33 -14.43
N ARG A 194 17.51 -11.60 -14.28
CA ARG A 194 16.20 -12.01 -13.72
C ARG A 194 15.87 -11.34 -12.39
N LYS A 195 16.83 -11.27 -11.47
CA LYS A 195 16.64 -10.64 -10.16
C LYS A 195 16.21 -9.18 -10.28
N LEU A 196 16.85 -8.43 -11.19
CA LEU A 196 16.55 -7.02 -11.44
C LEU A 196 15.19 -6.86 -12.14
N PHE A 197 14.86 -7.76 -13.07
CA PHE A 197 13.52 -7.79 -13.67
C PHE A 197 12.44 -8.05 -12.63
N ASP A 198 12.59 -9.04 -11.76
CA ASP A 198 11.58 -9.39 -10.76
C ASP A 198 11.36 -8.24 -9.74
N GLU A 199 12.43 -7.55 -9.33
CA GLU A 199 12.38 -6.36 -8.47
C GLU A 199 11.67 -5.19 -9.16
N TYR A 200 12.05 -4.89 -10.41
CA TYR A 200 11.41 -3.86 -11.20
C TYR A 200 9.94 -4.20 -11.48
N PHE A 201 9.63 -5.45 -11.79
CA PHE A 201 8.30 -5.95 -12.07
C PHE A 201 7.37 -5.80 -10.85
N GLY A 202 7.85 -6.18 -9.65
CA GLY A 202 7.09 -6.04 -8.41
C GLY A 202 6.80 -4.57 -8.07
N THR A 203 7.76 -3.68 -8.29
CA THR A 203 7.61 -2.24 -8.01
C THR A 203 6.75 -1.54 -9.06
N PHE A 204 6.96 -1.84 -10.34
CA PHE A 204 6.33 -1.14 -11.46
C PHE A 204 4.89 -1.60 -11.72
N LEU A 205 4.58 -2.88 -11.43
CA LEU A 205 3.25 -3.50 -11.59
C LEU A 205 2.64 -3.91 -10.24
N GLY A 206 2.84 -3.12 -9.19
CA GLY A 206 2.36 -3.40 -7.83
C GLY A 206 0.84 -3.61 -7.69
N ASP A 207 0.41 -4.23 -6.59
CA ASP A 207 -0.99 -4.59 -6.31
C ASP A 207 -1.92 -3.40 -6.06
N ASP A 208 -1.35 -2.29 -5.60
CA ASP A 208 -2.10 -1.08 -5.23
C ASP A 208 -2.49 -0.22 -6.45
N LEU A 209 -2.04 -0.58 -7.65
CA LEU A 209 -2.33 0.18 -8.87
C LEU A 209 -3.71 -0.17 -9.46
N PRO A 210 -4.40 0.81 -10.08
CA PRO A 210 -5.64 0.55 -10.80
C PRO A 210 -5.37 -0.35 -12.04
N PRO A 211 -6.34 -1.19 -12.43
CA PRO A 211 -6.14 -2.19 -13.49
C PRO A 211 -5.72 -1.57 -14.83
N GLU A 212 -6.27 -0.42 -15.20
CA GLU A 212 -5.95 0.28 -16.45
C GLU A 212 -4.48 0.71 -16.49
N GLU A 213 -3.94 1.17 -15.36
CA GLU A 213 -2.55 1.59 -15.26
C GLU A 213 -1.59 0.40 -15.29
N VAL A 214 -1.97 -0.72 -14.65
CA VAL A 214 -1.20 -1.98 -14.72
C VAL A 214 -1.13 -2.48 -16.16
N GLU A 215 -2.23 -2.46 -16.92
CA GLU A 215 -2.25 -2.87 -18.34
C GLU A 215 -1.37 -1.98 -19.23
N ARG A 216 -1.45 -0.66 -19.03
CA ARG A 216 -0.62 0.32 -19.75
C ARG A 216 0.87 0.09 -19.47
N ARG A 217 1.25 -0.01 -18.19
CA ARG A 217 2.63 -0.26 -17.77
C ARG A 217 3.16 -1.62 -18.22
N ALA A 218 2.32 -2.65 -18.16
CA ALA A 218 2.65 -4.00 -18.64
C ALA A 218 2.96 -4.00 -20.14
N THR A 219 2.24 -3.19 -20.92
CA THR A 219 2.49 -3.01 -22.36
C THR A 219 3.83 -2.32 -22.61
N LEU A 220 4.10 -1.21 -21.91
CA LEU A 220 5.39 -0.50 -22.03
C LEU A 220 6.58 -1.39 -21.64
N LEU A 221 6.47 -2.14 -20.54
CA LEU A 221 7.53 -3.04 -20.08
C LEU A 221 7.77 -4.17 -21.09
N ARG A 222 6.70 -4.68 -21.72
CA ARG A 222 6.80 -5.68 -22.78
C ARG A 222 7.48 -5.14 -24.04
N GLU A 223 7.15 -3.93 -24.47
CA GLU A 223 7.81 -3.27 -25.60
C GLU A 223 9.31 -3.09 -25.34
N LEU A 224 9.66 -2.62 -24.13
CA LEU A 224 11.05 -2.47 -23.71
C LEU A 224 11.81 -3.80 -23.67
N VAL A 225 11.18 -4.89 -23.21
CA VAL A 225 11.79 -6.24 -23.27
C VAL A 225 12.02 -6.68 -24.72
N LEU A 226 11.06 -6.43 -25.62
CA LEU A 226 11.20 -6.75 -27.04
C LEU A 226 12.30 -5.91 -27.69
N ASP A 227 12.43 -4.63 -27.34
CA ASP A 227 13.52 -3.79 -27.81
C ASP A 227 14.87 -4.27 -27.31
N PHE A 228 14.95 -4.76 -26.05
CA PHE A 228 16.15 -5.39 -25.51
C PHE A 228 16.52 -6.72 -26.17
N SER A 229 15.55 -7.41 -26.79
CA SER A 229 15.81 -8.67 -27.52
C SER A 229 16.34 -8.47 -28.93
N LYS A 230 16.16 -7.29 -29.54
CA LYS A 230 16.66 -7.02 -30.89
C LYS A 230 18.20 -7.06 -30.90
N PRO A 231 18.84 -7.77 -31.85
CA PRO A 231 20.30 -7.83 -31.97
C PRO A 231 20.87 -6.42 -32.19
N ASP A 232 22.07 -6.15 -31.67
CA ASP A 232 22.69 -4.82 -31.72
C ASP A 232 22.89 -4.32 -33.15
N ASP A 233 23.16 -5.21 -34.10
CA ASP A 233 23.26 -4.88 -35.53
C ASP A 233 21.95 -4.31 -36.12
N ALA A 234 20.80 -4.66 -35.52
CA ALA A 234 19.49 -4.10 -35.89
C ALA A 234 19.17 -2.80 -35.15
N ARG A 235 19.89 -2.48 -34.07
CA ARG A 235 19.75 -1.21 -33.33
C ARG A 235 20.54 -0.09 -33.96
N GLU A 236 21.71 -0.37 -34.52
CA GLU A 236 22.52 0.61 -35.23
C GLU A 236 21.82 1.17 -36.48
N GLY A 237 20.81 0.46 -37.02
CA GLY A 237 20.02 0.92 -38.17
C GLY A 237 18.78 1.77 -37.86
N SER A 238 18.30 1.84 -36.61
CA SER A 238 17.05 2.58 -36.28
C SER A 238 17.28 3.93 -35.61
N PHE A 239 18.54 4.31 -35.38
CA PHE A 239 18.91 5.60 -34.79
C PHE A 239 19.77 6.40 -35.79
N ASN A 240 19.22 6.64 -36.98
CA ASN A 240 19.84 7.55 -37.93
C ASN A 240 19.74 8.97 -37.35
N LEU A 241 20.85 9.47 -36.80
CA LEU A 241 20.96 10.86 -36.37
C LEU A 241 20.46 11.85 -37.45
N PRO A 242 20.71 11.64 -38.76
CA PRO A 242 20.15 12.50 -39.80
C PRO A 242 18.61 12.50 -39.83
N ASP A 243 17.98 11.34 -39.65
CA ASP A 243 16.51 11.23 -39.64
C ASP A 243 15.90 11.87 -38.38
N GLN A 244 16.57 11.78 -37.24
CA GLN A 244 16.13 12.46 -36.02
C GLN A 244 16.25 13.97 -36.12
N LEU A 245 17.36 14.47 -36.68
CA LEU A 245 17.51 15.90 -36.93
C LEU A 245 16.47 16.40 -37.94
N ALA A 246 16.13 15.59 -38.95
CA ALA A 246 15.08 15.90 -39.91
C ALA A 246 13.69 15.98 -39.25
N THR A 247 13.33 15.01 -38.40
CA THR A 247 12.04 15.02 -37.69
C THR A 247 11.92 16.15 -36.66
N LEU A 248 13.01 16.53 -35.98
CA LEU A 248 13.02 17.68 -35.08
C LEU A 248 12.90 19.00 -35.83
N ALA A 249 13.57 19.14 -36.98
CA ALA A 249 13.42 20.29 -37.87
C ALA A 249 11.98 20.41 -38.41
N GLU A 250 11.37 19.29 -38.78
CA GLU A 250 9.96 19.26 -39.22
C GLU A 250 9.00 19.69 -38.11
N ARG A 251 9.21 19.21 -36.87
CA ARG A 251 8.42 19.64 -35.69
C ARG A 251 8.58 21.12 -35.41
N GLN A 252 9.80 21.64 -35.48
CA GLN A 252 10.06 23.08 -35.31
C GLN A 252 9.27 23.89 -36.34
N GLN A 253 9.29 23.48 -37.61
CA GLN A 253 8.56 24.16 -38.68
C GLN A 253 7.04 24.05 -38.51
N ALA A 254 6.54 22.90 -38.05
CA ALA A 254 5.12 22.71 -37.75
C ALA A 254 4.64 23.62 -36.59
N ILE A 255 5.45 23.79 -35.54
CA ILE A 255 5.15 24.70 -34.43
C ILE A 255 5.12 26.15 -34.91
N LEU A 256 6.08 26.57 -35.74
CA LEU A 256 6.11 27.93 -36.30
C LEU A 256 4.86 28.23 -37.14
N ASN A 257 4.43 27.26 -37.96
CA ASN A 257 3.27 27.38 -38.85
C ASN A 257 1.91 27.19 -38.15
N SER A 258 1.89 26.68 -36.92
CA SER A 258 0.65 26.46 -36.16
C SER A 258 -0.05 27.78 -35.76
N ALA A 259 -1.33 27.69 -35.40
CA ALA A 259 -2.13 28.84 -34.93
C ALA A 259 -2.02 29.10 -33.41
N PHE A 260 -0.99 28.54 -32.73
CA PHE A 260 -0.81 28.78 -31.29
C PHE A 260 -0.46 30.24 -31.01
N ASP A 261 -0.80 30.70 -29.80
CA ASP A 261 -0.37 32.00 -29.31
C ASP A 261 1.17 32.06 -29.13
N SER A 262 1.71 33.28 -29.11
CA SER A 262 3.16 33.50 -29.07
C SER A 262 3.84 32.84 -27.88
N GLN A 263 3.20 32.84 -26.71
CA GLN A 263 3.78 32.32 -25.48
C GLN A 263 3.86 30.79 -25.51
N THR A 264 2.80 30.14 -26.00
CA THR A 264 2.78 28.68 -26.21
C THR A 264 3.79 28.26 -27.27
N LYS A 265 3.97 29.03 -28.36
CA LYS A 265 4.99 28.75 -29.38
C LYS A 265 6.40 28.82 -28.80
N GLU A 266 6.73 29.84 -28.02
CA GLU A 266 8.04 29.96 -27.37
C GLU A 266 8.34 28.79 -26.45
N ALA A 267 7.37 28.37 -25.63
CA ALA A 267 7.53 27.22 -24.74
C ALA A 267 7.76 25.90 -25.51
N LEU A 268 7.02 25.68 -26.61
CA LEU A 268 7.19 24.50 -27.45
C LEU A 268 8.53 24.50 -28.21
N LEU A 269 8.96 25.65 -28.72
CA LEU A 269 10.25 25.79 -29.39
C LEU A 269 11.42 25.56 -28.43
N ALA A 270 11.33 26.07 -27.20
CA ALA A 270 12.34 25.82 -26.16
C ALA A 270 12.46 24.32 -25.85
N ASN A 271 11.35 23.59 -25.82
CA ASN A 271 11.37 22.14 -25.61
C ASN A 271 12.05 21.39 -26.77
N VAL A 272 11.76 21.76 -28.02
CA VAL A 272 12.41 21.16 -29.20
C VAL A 272 13.91 21.47 -29.23
N GLN A 273 14.32 22.69 -28.85
CA GLN A 273 15.74 23.04 -28.72
C GLN A 273 16.45 22.21 -27.65
N PHE A 274 15.79 22.01 -26.50
CA PHE A 274 16.33 21.17 -25.43
C PHE A 274 16.48 19.70 -25.88
N GLU A 275 15.50 19.15 -26.60
CA GLU A 275 15.61 17.81 -27.20
C GLU A 275 16.76 17.73 -28.22
N LEU A 276 16.95 18.76 -29.05
CA LEU A 276 18.05 18.85 -30.01
C LEU A 276 19.42 18.81 -29.32
N GLU A 277 19.62 19.66 -28.30
CA GLU A 277 20.87 19.71 -27.54
C GLU A 277 21.17 18.39 -26.84
N ARG A 278 20.14 17.76 -26.27
CA ARG A 278 20.25 16.43 -25.64
C ARG A 278 20.65 15.35 -26.66
N THR A 279 20.10 15.41 -27.87
CA THR A 279 20.41 14.44 -28.92
C THR A 279 21.87 14.61 -29.39
N LEU A 280 22.31 15.85 -29.61
CA LEU A 280 23.69 16.17 -30.00
C LEU A 280 24.72 15.78 -28.93
N THR A 281 24.43 16.07 -27.66
CA THR A 281 25.31 15.72 -26.53
C THR A 281 25.43 14.20 -26.33
N SER A 282 24.33 13.45 -26.51
CA SER A 282 24.35 11.99 -26.42
C SER A 282 25.26 11.32 -27.46
N HIS A 283 25.35 11.89 -28.66
CA HIS A 283 26.18 11.38 -29.76
C HIS A 283 27.63 11.88 -29.73
N GLY A 284 27.88 13.06 -29.14
CA GLY A 284 29.24 13.59 -28.99
C GLY A 284 30.13 12.72 -28.09
N HIS A 285 29.55 12.05 -27.09
CA HIS A 285 30.33 11.21 -26.16
C HIS A 285 30.68 9.82 -26.70
N THR A 286 29.93 9.26 -27.65
CA THR A 286 30.24 7.92 -28.19
C THR A 286 31.35 7.92 -29.24
N SER A 287 31.64 9.07 -29.86
CA SER A 287 32.69 9.21 -30.88
C SER A 287 34.09 9.48 -30.29
N SER A 288 34.17 10.06 -29.09
CA SER A 288 35.46 10.49 -28.50
C SER A 288 36.25 9.38 -27.80
N ASP A 289 35.61 8.28 -27.37
CA ASP A 289 36.30 7.21 -26.62
C ASP A 289 36.85 6.07 -27.51
N ARG A 290 36.51 6.04 -28.80
CA ARG A 290 36.86 4.90 -29.68
C ARG A 290 38.20 5.04 -30.43
N THR A 291 38.95 6.13 -30.21
CA THR A 291 40.25 6.38 -30.86
C THR A 291 41.46 6.25 -29.92
N GLY A 292 41.28 5.81 -28.67
CA GLY A 292 42.34 5.80 -27.65
C GLY A 292 43.26 4.56 -27.56
N ASP A 293 42.84 3.36 -27.98
CA ASP A 293 43.49 2.10 -27.52
C ASP A 293 44.04 1.18 -28.64
N ALA A 294 44.45 1.73 -29.79
CA ALA A 294 45.10 0.95 -30.86
C ALA A 294 46.64 1.12 -30.91
N SER A 295 47.28 1.41 -29.78
CA SER A 295 48.74 1.42 -29.68
C SER A 295 49.17 0.85 -28.34
N VAL A 296 49.55 -0.43 -28.31
CA VAL A 296 50.70 -0.97 -27.55
C VAL A 296 50.75 -2.50 -27.73
N ASN A 297 51.96 -2.98 -28.05
CA ASN A 297 52.44 -4.37 -28.06
C ASN A 297 52.29 -5.20 -29.34
N ALA A 298 53.10 -4.85 -30.35
CA ALA A 298 53.73 -5.86 -31.21
C ALA A 298 55.04 -6.34 -30.53
N PRO A 299 55.21 -7.65 -30.22
CA PRO A 299 56.48 -8.16 -29.73
C PRO A 299 57.50 -8.28 -30.87
N VAL A 300 58.60 -7.56 -30.74
CA VAL A 300 59.79 -7.68 -31.59
C VAL A 300 60.42 -9.05 -31.36
N ASN A 301 60.30 -9.93 -32.35
CA ASN A 301 60.90 -11.25 -32.35
C ASN A 301 62.32 -11.14 -32.94
N LEU A 302 63.34 -11.04 -32.08
CA LEU A 302 64.74 -11.09 -32.48
C LEU A 302 65.15 -12.54 -32.71
N GLY A 303 65.14 -12.95 -33.97
CA GLY A 303 65.69 -14.22 -34.42
C GLY A 303 67.19 -14.30 -34.11
N THR A 304 67.57 -15.26 -33.28
CA THR A 304 68.94 -15.75 -33.15
C THR A 304 69.03 -17.03 -33.99
N THR A 305 69.87 -17.02 -35.02
CA THR A 305 70.30 -18.24 -35.73
C THR A 305 71.77 -18.52 -35.39
N PRO A 306 72.16 -19.81 -35.36
CA PRO A 306 73.45 -20.29 -34.87
C PRO A 306 74.63 -20.02 -35.81
#